data_AF-A0A077ZLF4-F1
#
_entry.id   AF-A0A077ZLF4-F1
#
_cell.length_a   1.000
_cell.length_b   1.000
_cell.length_c   1.000
_cell.angle_alpha   90.00
_cell.angle_beta   90.00
_cell.angle_gamma   90.00
#
_symmetry.space_group_name_H-M   'P 1'
#
loop_
_entity.id
_entity.type
_entity.pdbx_description
1 polymer ?
#
loop_
_entity_poly.entity_id
_entity_poly.type
_entity_poly.pdbx_seq_one_letter_code
_entity_poly.pdbx_strand_id
1 'polypeptide(L)'
;MAIPALLFMVALAVSNAILIGGPSTMDPTSTTAKDIAHKALADRNAKSNDLYHDTLIKIVEVTSQVVNGINYNMKIEVLLGGWSPLDVKSEEAKKVAHKSLADRNSKSNSVNHDMLIKIVDASTQVVAGANYKMDVYIGPSNCAKKDVCRKLD
;
A
#
# COMPACT_ATOMS: atom_id res chain seq x y z
N MET A 1 -78.82 -12.96 26.92
CA MET A 1 -77.88 -11.95 27.48
C MET A 1 -76.57 -12.12 26.74
N ALA A 2 -76.21 -11.17 25.86
CA ALA A 2 -75.04 -11.28 24.99
C ALA A 2 -73.77 -10.83 25.75
N ILE A 3 -72.78 -11.70 25.83
CA ILE A 3 -71.46 -11.41 26.41
C ILE A 3 -70.61 -10.77 25.28
N PRO A 4 -70.08 -9.54 25.45
CA PRO A 4 -69.19 -8.95 24.46
C PRO A 4 -67.83 -9.66 24.50
N ALA A 5 -67.40 -10.20 23.36
CA ALA A 5 -66.09 -10.80 23.20
C ALA A 5 -65.01 -9.71 23.29
N LEU A 6 -64.20 -9.77 24.36
CA LEU A 6 -63.05 -8.91 24.58
C LEU A 6 -61.93 -9.33 23.61
N LEU A 7 -61.67 -8.50 22.59
CA LEU A 7 -60.62 -8.72 21.61
C LEU A 7 -59.25 -8.36 22.24
N PHE A 8 -58.47 -9.37 22.63
CA PHE A 8 -57.10 -9.18 23.11
C PHE A 8 -56.15 -9.11 21.90
N MET A 9 -55.72 -7.91 21.52
CA MET A 9 -54.66 -7.70 20.53
C MET A 9 -53.31 -8.05 21.17
N VAL A 10 -52.72 -9.18 20.79
CA VAL A 10 -51.32 -9.49 21.09
C VAL A 10 -50.45 -8.84 20.01
N ALA A 11 -49.82 -7.73 20.32
CA ALA A 11 -48.78 -7.14 19.48
C ALA A 11 -47.48 -7.94 19.67
N LEU A 12 -47.07 -8.72 18.67
CA LEU A 12 -45.72 -9.28 18.60
C LEU A 12 -44.75 -8.14 18.25
N ALA A 13 -43.99 -7.66 19.23
CA ALA A 13 -42.77 -6.91 18.97
C ALA A 13 -41.67 -7.91 18.58
N VAL A 14 -41.25 -7.89 17.32
CA VAL A 14 -40.05 -8.62 16.88
C VAL A 14 -38.84 -7.84 17.39
N SER A 15 -38.25 -8.26 18.50
CA SER A 15 -36.91 -7.79 18.87
C SER A 15 -35.94 -8.35 17.82
N ASN A 16 -35.24 -7.49 17.09
CA ASN A 16 -34.09 -7.93 16.30
C ASN A 16 -33.11 -8.58 17.27
N ALA A 17 -33.04 -9.91 17.27
CA ALA A 17 -31.98 -10.62 17.95
C ALA A 17 -30.67 -10.04 17.41
N ILE A 18 -29.83 -9.50 18.30
CA ILE A 18 -28.45 -9.17 17.95
C ILE A 18 -27.85 -10.49 17.50
N LEU A 19 -27.75 -10.72 16.18
CA LEU A 19 -27.08 -11.86 15.59
C LEU A 19 -25.60 -11.70 15.95
N ILE A 20 -25.22 -12.32 17.07
CA ILE A 20 -23.84 -12.40 17.58
C ILE A 20 -23.05 -13.23 16.55
N GLY A 21 -22.65 -12.61 15.44
CA GLY A 21 -22.01 -13.27 14.29
C GLY A 21 -22.43 -12.79 12.90
N GLY A 22 -23.39 -11.86 12.78
CA GLY A 22 -23.69 -11.20 11.50
C GLY A 22 -22.56 -10.26 11.05
N PRO A 23 -22.41 -9.98 9.74
CA PRO A 23 -21.51 -8.93 9.29
C PRO A 23 -21.86 -7.59 9.96
N SER A 24 -20.86 -6.95 10.55
CA SER A 24 -20.96 -5.61 11.13
C SER A 24 -20.16 -4.62 10.29
N THR A 25 -20.67 -3.39 10.15
CA THR A 25 -19.95 -2.33 9.45
C THR A 25 -18.73 -1.91 10.26
N MET A 26 -17.60 -1.72 9.57
CA MET A 26 -16.35 -1.20 10.12
C MET A 26 -16.06 0.16 9.50
N ASP A 27 -15.47 1.07 10.28
CA ASP A 27 -15.03 2.37 9.78
C ASP A 27 -13.95 2.19 8.69
N PRO A 28 -14.22 2.61 7.43
CA PRO A 28 -13.28 2.46 6.32
C PRO A 28 -12.03 3.33 6.46
N THR A 29 -12.03 4.31 7.37
CA THR A 29 -10.88 5.18 7.64
C THR A 29 -9.96 4.66 8.74
N SER A 30 -10.38 3.60 9.44
CA SER A 30 -9.62 3.00 10.53
C SER A 30 -8.27 2.43 10.06
N THR A 31 -7.26 2.48 10.93
CA THR A 31 -5.92 1.91 10.63
C THR A 31 -6.03 0.43 10.28
N THR A 32 -6.85 -0.32 11.00
CA THR A 32 -7.10 -1.74 10.72
C THR A 32 -7.65 -1.96 9.31
N ALA A 33 -8.63 -1.17 8.88
CA ALA A 33 -9.16 -1.26 7.51
C ALA A 33 -8.09 -0.96 6.46
N LYS A 34 -7.25 0.07 6.70
CA LYS A 34 -6.13 0.42 5.82
C LYS A 34 -5.10 -0.71 5.72
N ASP A 35 -4.68 -1.28 6.84
CA ASP A 35 -3.69 -2.35 6.87
C ASP A 35 -4.18 -3.61 6.13
N ILE A 36 -5.44 -3.98 6.34
CA ILE A 36 -6.07 -5.12 5.65
C ILE A 36 -6.18 -4.83 4.15
N ALA A 37 -6.62 -3.64 3.76
CA ALA A 37 -6.72 -3.25 2.35
C ALA A 37 -5.36 -3.25 1.65
N HIS A 38 -4.32 -2.70 2.29
CA HIS A 38 -2.96 -2.71 1.77
C HIS A 38 -2.42 -4.14 1.62
N LYS A 39 -2.64 -5.00 2.61
CA LYS A 39 -2.23 -6.41 2.54
C LYS A 39 -2.96 -7.16 1.43
N ALA A 40 -4.28 -7.02 1.35
CA ALA A 40 -5.10 -7.67 0.32
C ALA A 40 -4.70 -7.22 -1.09
N LEU A 41 -4.38 -5.93 -1.26
CA LEU A 41 -3.93 -5.38 -2.54
C LEU A 41 -2.53 -5.87 -2.92
N ALA A 42 -1.60 -5.94 -1.95
CA ALA A 42 -0.29 -6.52 -2.17
C ALA A 42 -0.39 -8.00 -2.59
N ASP A 43 -1.23 -8.78 -1.92
CA ASP A 43 -1.47 -10.18 -2.27
C ASP A 43 -2.12 -10.35 -3.66
N ARG A 44 -3.04 -9.45 -4.05
CA ARG A 44 -3.64 -9.44 -5.39
C ARG A 44 -2.58 -9.12 -6.45
N ASN A 45 -1.80 -8.06 -6.24
CA ASN A 45 -0.76 -7.64 -7.16
C ASN A 45 0.31 -8.72 -7.36
N ALA A 46 0.71 -9.41 -6.29
CA ALA A 46 1.68 -10.50 -6.35
C ALA A 46 1.17 -11.74 -7.11
N LYS A 47 -0.15 -11.92 -7.18
CA LYS A 47 -0.80 -13.03 -7.90
C LYS A 47 -1.26 -12.65 -9.31
N SER A 48 -1.29 -11.36 -9.64
CA SER A 48 -1.72 -10.89 -10.95
C SER A 48 -0.62 -11.08 -11.99
N ASN A 49 -1.03 -11.35 -13.23
CA ASN A 49 -0.15 -11.28 -14.41
C ASN A 49 -0.25 -9.93 -15.11
N ASP A 50 -0.97 -8.96 -14.52
CA ASP A 50 -1.12 -7.63 -15.08
C ASP A 50 0.21 -6.88 -15.08
N LEU A 51 0.46 -6.13 -16.16
CA LEU A 51 1.66 -5.29 -16.28
C LEU A 51 1.69 -4.16 -15.24
N TYR A 52 0.52 -3.71 -14.77
CA TYR A 52 0.37 -2.58 -13.86
C TYR A 52 -0.13 -3.06 -12.50
N HIS A 53 0.51 -2.60 -11.43
CA HIS A 53 0.02 -2.83 -10.08
C HIS A 53 -1.14 -1.90 -9.74
N ASP A 54 -2.14 -2.46 -9.08
CA ASP A 54 -3.21 -1.69 -8.48
C ASP A 54 -2.70 -0.96 -7.24
N THR A 55 -3.09 0.30 -7.09
CA THR A 55 -2.80 1.12 -5.91
C THR A 55 -4.10 1.55 -5.26
N LEU A 56 -4.17 1.45 -3.93
CA LEU A 56 -5.37 1.78 -3.17
C LEU A 56 -5.65 3.28 -3.28
N ILE A 57 -6.80 3.67 -3.83
CA ILE A 57 -7.28 5.06 -3.82
C ILE A 57 -8.08 5.29 -2.55
N LYS A 58 -9.08 4.44 -2.32
CA LYS A 58 -10.07 4.64 -1.27
C LYS A 58 -10.69 3.31 -0.84
N ILE A 59 -10.97 3.20 0.45
CA ILE A 59 -11.84 2.18 1.01
C ILE A 59 -13.26 2.75 1.04
N VAL A 60 -14.17 2.14 0.28
CA VAL A 60 -15.56 2.59 0.17
C VAL A 60 -16.37 2.05 1.34
N GLU A 61 -16.29 0.74 1.55
CA GLU A 61 -17.06 0.02 2.57
C GLU A 61 -16.21 -1.13 3.12
N VAL A 62 -16.36 -1.40 4.41
CA VAL A 62 -15.79 -2.58 5.07
C VAL A 62 -16.86 -3.19 5.97
N THR A 63 -17.03 -4.50 5.86
CA THR A 63 -17.79 -5.28 6.84
C THR A 63 -16.89 -6.37 7.43
N SER A 64 -17.05 -6.61 8.72
CA SER A 64 -16.35 -7.67 9.44
C SER A 64 -17.36 -8.69 9.94
N GLN A 65 -17.03 -9.98 9.85
CA GLN A 65 -17.86 -11.06 10.37
C GLN A 65 -17.00 -12.03 11.18
N VAL A 66 -17.43 -12.33 12.40
CA VAL A 66 -16.82 -13.40 13.19
C VAL A 66 -17.24 -14.76 12.62
N VAL A 67 -16.25 -15.57 12.26
CA VAL A 67 -16.39 -16.94 11.72
C VAL A 67 -15.43 -17.87 12.50
N ASN A 68 -14.83 -18.89 11.87
CA ASN A 68 -13.61 -19.53 12.41
C ASN A 68 -12.39 -18.60 12.18
N GLY A 69 -12.40 -17.44 12.82
CA GLY A 69 -11.54 -16.29 12.53
C GLY A 69 -12.38 -15.02 12.31
N ILE A 70 -11.85 -14.06 11.55
CA ILE A 70 -12.61 -12.87 11.12
C ILE A 70 -12.56 -12.81 9.60
N ASN A 71 -13.73 -12.73 8.97
CA ASN A 71 -13.86 -12.48 7.54
C ASN A 71 -14.09 -10.98 7.32
N TYR A 72 -13.30 -10.36 6.44
CA TYR A 72 -13.44 -8.97 6.03
C TYR A 72 -13.92 -8.90 4.59
N ASN A 73 -15.07 -8.28 4.37
CA ASN A 73 -15.54 -7.95 3.02
C ASN A 73 -15.33 -6.45 2.79
N MET A 74 -14.57 -6.11 1.75
CA MET A 74 -14.18 -4.73 1.46
C MET A 74 -14.56 -4.38 0.03
N LYS A 75 -15.10 -3.17 -0.15
CA LYS A 75 -15.21 -2.52 -1.45
C LYS A 75 -14.15 -1.43 -1.51
N ILE A 76 -13.21 -1.58 -2.44
CA ILE A 76 -12.08 -0.64 -2.61
C ILE A 76 -12.06 -0.08 -4.02
N GLU A 77 -11.64 1.17 -4.13
CA GLU A 77 -11.30 1.82 -5.40
C GLU A 77 -9.79 1.75 -5.58
N VAL A 78 -9.35 1.36 -6.77
CA VAL A 78 -7.93 1.19 -7.10
C VAL A 78 -7.55 1.97 -8.35
N LEU A 79 -6.31 2.43 -8.39
CA LEU A 79 -5.67 3.06 -9.55
C LEU A 79 -4.70 2.06 -10.17
N LEU A 80 -4.81 1.82 -11.47
CA LEU A 80 -3.82 1.04 -12.21
C LEU A 80 -2.55 1.86 -12.40
N GLY A 81 -1.39 1.26 -12.11
CA GLY A 81 -0.09 1.89 -12.35
C GLY A 81 0.24 2.99 -11.34
N GLY A 82 -0.23 2.89 -10.10
CA GLY A 82 0.23 3.76 -9.01
C GLY A 82 1.59 3.30 -8.47
N TRP A 83 2.07 4.01 -7.44
CA TRP A 83 3.34 3.69 -6.78
C TRP A 83 3.23 2.40 -5.97
N SER A 84 4.16 1.48 -6.18
CA SER A 84 4.34 0.28 -5.36
C SER A 84 5.70 0.29 -4.67
N PRO A 85 5.81 -0.23 -3.43
CA PRO A 85 7.10 -0.40 -2.77
C PRO A 85 8.05 -1.25 -3.61
N LEU A 86 9.32 -0.83 -3.69
CA LEU A 86 10.41 -1.57 -4.30
C LEU A 86 11.36 -2.03 -3.18
N ASP A 87 11.73 -3.31 -3.16
CA ASP A 87 12.69 -3.81 -2.16
C ASP A 87 14.03 -3.09 -2.33
N VAL A 88 14.47 -2.37 -1.29
CA VAL A 88 15.73 -1.62 -1.26
C VAL A 88 16.96 -2.52 -1.43
N LYS A 89 16.82 -3.84 -1.20
CA LYS A 89 17.89 -4.83 -1.40
C LYS A 89 17.90 -5.42 -2.81
N SER A 90 16.86 -5.17 -3.62
CA SER A 90 16.78 -5.67 -4.98
C SER A 90 17.88 -5.11 -5.87
N GLU A 91 18.31 -5.90 -6.86
CA GLU A 91 19.28 -5.45 -7.86
C GLU A 91 18.75 -4.28 -8.69
N GLU A 92 17.43 -4.20 -8.89
CA GLU A 92 16.77 -3.07 -9.52
C GLU A 92 16.94 -1.78 -8.71
N ALA A 93 16.66 -1.81 -7.41
CA ALA A 93 16.86 -0.66 -6.53
C ALA A 93 18.32 -0.19 -6.54
N LYS A 94 19.29 -1.11 -6.43
CA LYS A 94 20.72 -0.77 -6.52
C LYS A 94 21.05 -0.11 -7.85
N LYS A 95 20.65 -0.73 -8.97
CA LYS A 95 20.91 -0.22 -10.32
C LYS A 95 20.36 1.20 -10.52
N VAL A 96 19.13 1.46 -10.07
CA VAL A 96 18.51 2.79 -10.18
C VAL A 96 19.22 3.80 -9.29
N ALA A 97 19.63 3.41 -8.07
CA ALA A 97 20.39 4.27 -7.17
C ALA A 97 21.76 4.66 -7.77
N HIS A 98 22.52 3.70 -8.30
CA HIS A 98 23.82 3.99 -8.92
C HIS A 98 23.68 4.85 -10.19
N LYS A 99 22.67 4.58 -11.03
CA LYS A 99 22.38 5.41 -12.20
C LYS A 99 22.04 6.86 -11.81
N SER A 100 21.23 7.03 -10.76
CA SER A 100 20.86 8.34 -10.23
C SER A 100 22.05 9.07 -9.63
N LEU A 101 22.94 8.34 -8.91
CA LEU A 101 24.17 8.90 -8.38
C LEU A 101 25.13 9.35 -9.48
N ALA A 102 25.29 8.56 -10.54
CA ALA A 102 26.13 8.92 -11.69
C ALA A 102 25.62 10.21 -12.38
N ASP A 103 24.30 10.33 -12.58
CA ASP A 103 23.68 11.54 -13.13
C ASP A 103 23.87 12.76 -12.21
N ARG A 104 23.73 12.59 -10.89
CA ARG A 104 24.01 13.65 -9.91
C ARG A 104 25.47 14.09 -9.94
N ASN A 105 26.40 13.13 -10.01
CA ASN A 105 27.83 13.39 -10.05
C ASN A 105 28.25 14.15 -11.32
N SER A 106 27.63 13.87 -12.47
CA SER A 106 27.89 14.57 -13.72
C SER A 106 27.39 16.01 -13.72
N LYS A 107 26.32 16.30 -12.95
CA LYS A 107 25.69 17.63 -12.84
C LYS A 107 26.20 18.47 -11.67
N SER A 108 26.81 17.84 -10.66
CA SER A 108 27.32 18.51 -9.47
C SER A 108 28.61 19.31 -9.76
N ASN A 109 28.79 20.45 -9.10
CA ASN A 109 30.00 21.27 -9.16
C ASN A 109 31.00 20.96 -8.02
N SER A 110 30.77 19.93 -7.22
CA SER A 110 31.65 19.53 -6.12
C SER A 110 33.02 19.06 -6.63
N VAL A 111 34.08 19.31 -5.83
CA VAL A 111 35.45 18.86 -6.15
C VAL A 111 35.55 17.34 -6.19
N ASN A 112 34.85 16.66 -5.27
CA ASN A 112 34.82 15.21 -5.16
C ASN A 112 33.52 14.63 -5.71
N HIS A 113 33.59 13.37 -6.13
CA HIS A 113 32.40 12.57 -6.39
C HIS A 113 31.64 12.30 -5.10
N ASP A 114 30.32 12.28 -5.17
CA ASP A 114 29.48 11.70 -4.14
C ASP A 114 29.46 10.17 -4.27
N MET A 115 29.31 9.49 -3.14
CA MET A 115 29.09 8.05 -3.04
C MET A 115 27.71 7.73 -2.45
N LEU A 116 27.15 6.59 -2.83
CA LEU A 116 25.93 6.04 -2.24
C LEU A 116 26.29 5.38 -0.90
N ILE A 117 25.68 5.83 0.19
CA ILE A 117 25.89 5.25 1.53
C ILE A 117 24.84 4.17 1.80
N LYS A 118 23.57 4.49 1.56
CA LYS A 118 22.44 3.60 1.87
C LYS A 118 21.18 4.00 1.11
N ILE A 119 20.42 3.01 0.65
CA ILE A 119 19.03 3.18 0.21
C ILE A 119 18.12 3.04 1.44
N VAL A 120 17.31 4.05 1.71
CA VAL A 120 16.39 4.11 2.87
C VAL A 120 15.03 3.57 2.49
N ASP A 121 14.49 4.09 1.39
CA ASP A 121 13.20 3.69 0.84
C ASP A 121 13.25 3.73 -0.69
N ALA A 122 12.42 2.91 -1.33
CA ALA A 122 12.31 2.85 -2.77
C ALA A 122 10.89 2.49 -3.20
N SER A 123 10.41 3.11 -4.25
CA SER A 123 9.12 2.83 -4.88
C SER A 123 9.25 2.91 -6.40
N THR A 124 8.46 2.10 -7.08
CA THR A 124 8.38 2.08 -8.56
C THR A 124 6.95 2.36 -9.00
N GLN A 125 6.81 2.89 -10.21
CA GLN A 125 5.52 3.13 -10.85
C GLN A 125 5.64 2.74 -12.32
N VAL A 126 4.80 1.80 -12.75
CA VAL A 126 4.74 1.40 -14.16
C VAL A 126 3.88 2.42 -14.93
N VAL A 127 4.47 3.02 -15.97
CA VAL A 127 3.85 4.01 -16.88
C VAL A 127 4.11 3.58 -18.33
N ALA A 128 4.31 4.51 -19.27
CA ALA A 128 4.99 4.21 -20.54
C ALA A 128 6.51 3.99 -20.31
N GLY A 129 6.85 2.94 -19.56
CA GLY A 129 8.17 2.70 -18.94
C GLY A 129 8.02 2.49 -17.43
N ALA A 130 9.02 2.93 -16.66
CA ALA A 130 8.95 2.92 -15.20
C ALA A 130 9.52 4.21 -14.61
N ASN A 131 8.81 4.79 -13.65
CA ASN A 131 9.29 5.85 -12.79
C ASN A 131 9.77 5.25 -11.47
N TYR A 132 10.79 5.86 -10.86
CA TYR A 132 11.33 5.44 -9.57
C TYR A 132 11.37 6.64 -8.62
N LYS A 133 11.03 6.38 -7.36
CA LYS A 133 11.18 7.32 -6.25
C LYS A 133 12.02 6.65 -5.19
N MET A 134 13.08 7.30 -4.73
CA MET A 134 13.99 6.72 -3.75
C MET A 134 14.48 7.77 -2.77
N ASP A 135 14.55 7.39 -1.50
CA ASP A 135 15.23 8.15 -0.47
C ASP A 135 16.59 7.48 -0.20
N VAL A 136 17.67 8.23 -0.42
CA VAL A 136 19.04 7.70 -0.33
C VAL A 136 19.93 8.60 0.52
N TYR A 137 20.80 7.99 1.31
CA TYR A 137 21.92 8.68 1.92
C TYR A 137 23.11 8.70 0.96
N ILE A 138 23.68 9.88 0.79
CA ILE A 138 24.76 10.22 -0.12
C ILE A 138 25.78 11.06 0.66
N GLY A 139 27.06 10.88 0.36
CA GLY A 139 28.12 11.66 1.00
C GLY A 139 29.32 11.86 0.09
N PRO A 140 30.19 12.84 0.39
CA PRO A 140 31.36 13.10 -0.42
C PRO A 140 32.35 11.92 -0.30
N SER A 141 32.92 11.53 -1.42
CA SER A 141 34.06 10.62 -1.46
C SER A 141 35.38 11.37 -1.31
N ASN A 142 36.46 10.61 -1.17
CA ASN A 142 37.83 11.09 -1.28
C ASN A 142 38.34 11.11 -2.73
N CYS A 143 37.49 10.80 -3.73
CA CYS A 143 37.87 10.79 -5.13
C CYS A 143 37.50 12.12 -5.80
N ALA A 144 38.51 12.87 -6.24
CA ALA A 144 38.28 14.11 -6.96
C ALA A 144 37.74 13.83 -8.36
N LYS A 145 36.88 14.71 -8.88
CA LYS A 145 36.27 14.56 -10.22
C LYS A 145 37.25 14.60 -11.39
N LYS A 146 38.48 15.06 -11.12
CA LYS A 146 39.58 15.08 -12.08
C LYS A 146 40.34 13.73 -12.15
N ASP A 147 40.13 12.85 -11.17
CA ASP A 147 40.84 11.59 -11.04
C ASP A 147 39.94 10.42 -11.52
N VAL A 148 40.55 9.31 -11.96
CA VAL A 148 39.81 8.10 -12.37
C VAL A 148 39.45 7.27 -11.14
N CYS A 149 38.19 7.31 -10.71
CA CYS A 149 37.68 6.53 -9.58
C CYS A 149 37.31 5.10 -10.01
N ARG A 150 37.79 4.06 -9.30
CA ARG A 150 37.44 2.65 -9.57
C ARG A 150 36.33 2.08 -8.68
N LYS A 151 35.74 2.87 -7.78
CA LYS A 151 34.86 2.38 -6.70
C LYS A 151 33.69 3.33 -6.38
N LEU A 152 32.99 3.83 -7.39
CA LEU A 152 31.75 4.62 -7.16
C LEU A 152 30.47 3.78 -7.35
N ASP A 153 30.65 2.48 -7.55
CA ASP A 153 29.63 1.46 -7.75
C ASP A 153 29.61 0.51 -6.54
#